data_AF-A0A4Q3AVW8-F1
#
_entry.id   AF-A0A4Q3AVW8-F1
#
_cell.length_a   1.000
_cell.length_b   1.000
_cell.length_c   1.000
_cell.angle_alpha   90.00
_cell.angle_beta   90.00
_cell.angle_gamma   90.00
#
_symmetry.space_group_name_H-M   'P 1'
#
loop_
_entity.id
_entity.type
_entity.pdbx_description
1 polymer ?
#
loop_
_entity_poly.entity_id
_entity_poly.type
_entity_poly.pdbx_seq_one_letter_code
_entity_poly.pdbx_strand_id
1 'polypeptide(L)' 'MKEENIPHHFDSISDLHRLLGLPKPLHPLVSLVDNTHISVDKDKLPDAFLFNFYKISYKKSLKGKIRYGQNYYDFDEGGL' A
#
# COMPACT_ATOMS: atom_id res chain seq x y z
N MET A 1 -20.46 18.07 4.94
CA MET A 1 -20.52 16.76 5.62
C MET A 1 -19.14 16.16 5.52
N LYS A 2 -18.51 15.70 6.61
CA LYS A 2 -17.23 14.97 6.51
C LYS A 2 -17.57 13.62 5.88
N GLU A 3 -17.04 13.32 4.70
CA GLU A 3 -17.12 11.97 4.15
C GLU A 3 -16.49 11.01 5.16
N GLU A 4 -17.24 10.02 5.60
CA GLU A 4 -16.70 8.92 6.40
C GLU A 4 -15.79 8.11 5.48
N ASN A 5 -14.49 8.41 5.54
CA ASN A 5 -13.49 7.79 4.71
C ASN A 5 -13.16 6.40 5.30
N ILE A 6 -14.05 5.44 5.05
CA ILE A 6 -13.93 4.05 5.52
C ILE A 6 -12.72 3.43 4.80
N PRO A 7 -11.69 2.95 5.52
CA PRO A 7 -10.53 2.33 4.89
C PRO A 7 -10.92 1.11 4.07
N HIS A 8 -10.35 0.96 2.88
CA HIS A 8 -10.51 -0.27 2.11
C HIS A 8 -9.73 -1.39 2.80
N HIS A 9 -10.43 -2.49 3.14
CA HIS A 9 -9.83 -3.70 3.69
C HIS A 9 -9.33 -4.64 2.59
N PHE A 10 -8.10 -5.14 2.73
CA PHE A 10 -7.59 -6.25 1.93
C PHE A 10 -7.47 -7.49 2.80
N ASP A 11 -8.22 -8.52 2.42
CA ASP A 11 -8.25 -9.80 3.13
C ASP A 11 -7.14 -10.76 2.67
N SER A 12 -6.63 -10.58 1.44
CA SER A 12 -5.59 -11.45 0.89
C SER A 12 -4.52 -10.72 0.07
N ILE A 13 -3.35 -11.36 -0.04
CA ILE A 13 -2.26 -10.93 -0.93
C ILE A 13 -2.74 -10.84 -2.38
N SER A 14 -3.66 -11.74 -2.79
CA SER A 14 -4.22 -11.75 -4.14
C SER A 14 -5.09 -10.54 -4.44
N ASP A 15 -5.80 -9.98 -3.44
CA ASP A 15 -6.59 -8.75 -3.61
C ASP A 15 -5.69 -7.56 -3.87
N LEU A 16 -4.61 -7.45 -3.07
CA LEU A 16 -3.62 -6.41 -3.25
C LEU A 16 -2.92 -6.50 -4.62
N HIS A 17 -2.56 -7.71 -5.06
CA HIS A 17 -1.97 -7.90 -6.39
C HIS A 17 -2.89 -7.41 -7.52
N ARG A 18 -4.20 -7.71 -7.44
CA ARG A 18 -5.18 -7.25 -8.44
C ARG A 18 -5.27 -5.72 -8.50
N LEU A 19 -5.33 -5.06 -7.34
CA LEU A 19 -5.35 -3.60 -7.28
C LEU A 19 -4.08 -2.99 -7.89
N LEU A 20 -2.91 -3.57 -7.60
CA LEU A 20 -1.61 -3.05 -8.04
C LEU A 20 -1.26 -3.43 -9.48
N GLY A 21 -2.15 -4.12 -10.22
CA GLY A 21 -1.89 -4.58 -11.58
C GLY A 21 -0.80 -5.66 -11.68
N LEU A 22 -0.51 -6.35 -10.58
CA LEU A 22 0.53 -7.35 -10.49
C LEU A 22 0.01 -8.72 -10.96
N PRO A 23 0.88 -9.61 -11.48
CA PRO A 23 0.51 -10.99 -11.77
C PRO A 23 0.06 -11.70 -10.49
N LYS A 24 -0.69 -12.80 -10.63
CA LYS A 24 -1.12 -13.60 -9.48
C LYS A 24 0.08 -13.99 -8.61
N PRO A 25 -0.04 -13.93 -7.28
CA PRO A 25 1.05 -14.33 -6.40
C PRO A 25 1.37 -15.82 -6.61
N LEU A 26 2.67 -16.15 -6.58
CA LEU A 26 3.14 -17.53 -6.75
C LEU A 26 2.85 -18.41 -5.52
N HIS A 27 2.68 -17.79 -4.35
CA HIS A 27 2.36 -18.47 -3.10
C HIS A 27 1.22 -17.74 -2.37
N PRO A 28 0.26 -18.45 -1.76
CA PRO A 28 -0.91 -17.83 -1.13
C PRO A 28 -0.60 -16.99 0.11
N LEU A 29 0.48 -17.30 0.85
CA LEU A 29 0.82 -16.67 2.13
C LEU A 29 2.02 -15.71 2.08
N VAL A 30 2.77 -15.68 0.99
CA VAL A 30 3.95 -14.82 0.87
C VAL A 30 4.11 -14.37 -0.58
N SER A 31 4.48 -13.12 -0.77
CA SER A 31 4.78 -12.56 -2.07
C SER A 31 5.91 -11.54 -1.95
N LEU A 32 6.82 -11.57 -2.91
CA LEU A 32 7.88 -10.59 -3.05
C LEU A 32 7.73 -9.95 -4.42
N VAL A 33 7.64 -8.63 -4.44
CA VAL A 33 7.35 -7.87 -5.65
C VAL A 33 8.33 -6.71 -5.77
N ASP A 34 8.79 -6.47 -6.99
CA ASP A 34 9.50 -5.24 -7.31
C ASP A 34 8.48 -4.12 -7.51
N ASN A 35 8.42 -3.20 -6.54
CA ASN A 35 7.49 -2.07 -6.55
C ASN A 35 7.70 -1.13 -7.75
N THR A 36 8.84 -1.19 -8.46
CA THR A 36 9.07 -0.39 -9.67
C THR A 36 8.25 -0.84 -10.87
N HIS A 37 7.71 -2.07 -10.84
CA HIS A 37 6.82 -2.59 -11.88
C HIS A 37 5.32 -2.35 -11.60
N ILE A 38 4.98 -1.69 -10.48
CA ILE A 38 3.59 -1.37 -10.17
C ILE A 38 3.12 -0.23 -11.07
N SER A 39 2.10 -0.50 -11.89
CA SER A 39 1.38 0.50 -12.67
C SER A 39 -0.07 0.54 -12.21
N VAL A 40 -0.33 1.38 -11.20
CA VAL A 40 -1.70 1.61 -10.71
C VAL A 40 -2.13 3.03 -11.01
N ASP A 41 -3.37 3.14 -11.46
CA ASP A 41 -4.06 4.42 -11.60
C ASP A 41 -4.30 5.00 -10.20
N LYS A 42 -3.66 6.14 -9.90
CA LYS A 42 -3.74 6.76 -8.58
C LYS A 42 -5.15 7.19 -8.23
N ASP A 43 -5.97 7.49 -9.23
CA ASP A 43 -7.36 7.91 -9.03
C ASP A 43 -8.26 6.73 -8.61
N LYS A 44 -7.76 5.49 -8.79
CA LYS A 44 -8.44 4.26 -8.36
C LYS A 44 -7.91 3.72 -7.04
N LEU A 45 -6.91 4.36 -6.44
CA LEU A 45 -6.40 3.98 -5.13
C LEU A 45 -7.28 4.59 -4.03
N PRO A 46 -7.80 3.77 -3.10
CA PRO A 46 -8.40 4.26 -1.87
C PRO A 46 -7.48 5.22 -1.09
N ASP A 47 -8.09 6.18 -0.40
CA ASP A 47 -7.37 7.15 0.44
C ASP A 47 -6.77 6.51 1.71
N ALA A 48 -7.33 5.39 2.14
CA ALA A 48 -6.89 4.64 3.30
C ALA A 48 -7.07 3.13 3.07
N PHE A 49 -6.13 2.37 3.60
CA PHE A 49 -6.06 0.92 3.44
C PHE A 49 -5.82 0.24 4.77
N LEU A 50 -6.46 -0.91 4.98
CA LEU A 50 -6.16 -1.84 6.06
C LEU A 50 -5.86 -3.22 5.46
N PHE A 51 -4.87 -3.91 6.03
CA PHE A 51 -4.45 -5.23 5.58
C PHE A 51 -4.68 -6.24 6.71
N ASN A 52 -5.32 -7.36 6.40
CA ASN A 52 -5.41 -8.51 7.31
C ASN A 52 -4.15 -9.41 7.26
N PHE A 53 -3.06 -8.87 6.70
CA PHE A 53 -1.76 -9.50 6.57
C PHE A 53 -0.66 -8.42 6.69
N TYR A 54 0.58 -8.85 6.95
CA TYR A 54 1.70 -7.93 7.03
C TYR A 54 2.20 -7.52 5.64
N LYS A 55 2.49 -6.23 5.48
CA LYS A 55 3.13 -5.67 4.29
C LYS A 55 4.35 -4.87 4.72
N ILE A 56 5.50 -5.25 4.20
CA ILE A 56 6.76 -4.52 4.35
C ILE A 56 7.11 -3.96 2.97
N SER A 57 7.52 -2.70 2.90
CA SER A 57 7.86 -2.05 1.64
C SER A 57 9.01 -1.11 1.83
N TYR A 58 10.03 -1.27 0.99
CA TYR A 58 11.16 -0.36 0.94
C TYR A 58 10.98 0.60 -0.24
N LYS A 59 11.09 1.90 0.03
CA LYS A 59 10.96 2.96 -0.98
C LYS A 59 12.22 3.84 -0.97
N LYS A 60 13.08 3.67 -1.99
CA LYS A 60 14.38 4.37 -2.08
C LYS A 60 14.28 5.91 -2.16
N SER A 61 13.17 6.44 -2.66
CA SER A 61 13.04 7.88 -2.94
C SER A 61 11.70 8.42 -2.48
N LEU A 62 11.29 8.01 -1.29
CA LEU A 62 10.12 8.60 -0.66
C LEU A 62 10.52 9.98 -0.10
N LYS A 63 9.82 11.03 -0.55
CA LYS A 63 9.95 12.40 -0.02
C LYS A 63 8.59 12.83 0.52
N GLY A 64 8.60 13.64 1.58
CA GLY A 64 7.43 14.13 2.27
C GLY A 64 6.87 13.19 3.33
N LYS A 65 5.60 13.42 3.70
CA LYS A 65 4.96 12.78 4.84
C LYS A 65 3.95 11.73 4.40
N ILE A 66 4.00 10.55 4.99
CA ILE A 66 2.96 9.52 4.83
C ILE A 66 2.10 9.49 6.09
N ARG A 67 0.77 9.48 5.90
CA ARG A 67 -0.17 9.21 6.98
C ARG A 67 -0.15 7.71 7.30
N TYR A 68 0.08 7.36 8.56
CA TYR A 68 -0.04 6.00 9.06
C TYR A 68 -0.77 5.99 10.40
N GLY A 69 -1.88 5.23 10.46
CA GLY A 69 -2.83 5.33 11.56
C GLY A 69 -3.35 6.76 11.71
N GLN A 70 -3.22 7.33 12.91
CA GLN A 70 -3.66 8.68 13.22
C GLN A 70 -2.56 9.75 13.05
N ASN A 71 -1.33 9.34 12.73
CA ASN A 71 -0.16 10.22 12.70
C ASN A 71 0.45 10.32 11.28
N TYR A 72 1.37 11.28 11.11
CA TYR A 72 2.18 11.43 9.91
C TYR A 72 3.63 11.11 10.22
N TYR A 73 4.26 10.32 9.36
CA TYR A 73 5.66 9.97 9.42
C TYR A 73 6.41 10.75 8.34
N ASP A 74 7.49 11.42 8.75
CA ASP A 74 8.35 12.21 7.87
C ASP A 74 9.46 11.34 7.28
N PHE A 75 9.65 11.43 5.96
CA PHE A 75 10.68 10.68 5.24
C PHE A 75 11.74 11.58 4.60
N ASP A 76 11.70 12.90 4.84
CA ASP A 76 12.67 13.83 4.25
C ASP A 76 14.10 13.65 4.79
N GLU A 77 14.26 13.20 6.03
CA GLU A 77 15.57 12.97 6.67
C GLU A 77 15.98 11.50 6.75
N GLY A 78 15.25 10.61 6.06
CA GLY A 78 15.49 9.16 6.11
C GLY A 78 14.77 8.50 7.27
N GLY A 79 13.59 7.95 6.97
CA GLY A 79 12.89 6.95 7.78
C GLY A 79 12.98 5.57 7.13
N LEU A 80 12.89 4.52 7.96
CA LEU A 80 12.92 3.09 7.57
C LEU A 80 12.09 2.75 6.33
#